data_AF-A0A4C1THP0-F1
#
_entry.id   AF-A0A4C1THP0-F1
#
_cell.length_a   1.000
_cell.length_b   1.000
_cell.length_c   1.000
_cell.angle_alpha   90.00
_cell.angle_beta   90.00
_cell.angle_gamma   90.00
#
_symmetry.space_group_name_H-M   'P 1'
#
loop_
_entity.id
_entity.type
_entity.pdbx_description
1 polymer ?
#
loop_
_entity_poly.entity_id
_entity_poly.type
_entity_poly.pdbx_seq_one_letter_code
_entity_poly.pdbx_strand_id
1 'polypeptide(L)'
;MSIKPAQGTINRTGIERLHSTIIKKYRVMRELHPDEDKEELMALTITSYNCTEHSVTKCTPHQALFDIEPNQIEVPDEALLLQNYNKKRYDLLKSLHNSIIDNMDLAKGERLKRDNIKDR
;
A
#
# COMPACT_ATOMS: atom_id res chain seq x y z
N MET A 1 -19.79 -26.60 35.04
CA MET A 1 -18.37 -26.34 34.83
C MET A 1 -18.23 -25.47 33.59
N SER A 2 -17.79 -24.22 33.73
CA SER A 2 -17.57 -23.30 32.61
C SER A 2 -16.10 -23.36 32.23
N ILE A 3 -15.80 -23.89 31.05
CA ILE A 3 -14.44 -23.95 30.50
C ILE A 3 -14.16 -22.57 29.89
N LYS A 4 -13.33 -21.76 30.57
CA LYS A 4 -12.80 -20.53 29.96
C LYS A 4 -11.80 -20.92 28.87
N PRO A 5 -11.85 -20.32 27.67
CA PRO A 5 -10.83 -20.57 26.66
C PRO A 5 -9.48 -20.05 27.19
N ALA A 6 -8.43 -20.86 27.04
CA ALA A 6 -7.07 -20.46 27.39
C ALA A 6 -6.68 -19.25 26.52
N GLN A 7 -6.41 -18.11 27.17
CA GLN A 7 -5.74 -16.99 26.51
C GLN A 7 -4.39 -17.52 26.01
N GLY A 8 -4.26 -17.67 24.69
CA GLY A 8 -3.00 -18.10 24.06
C GLY A 8 -1.86 -17.23 24.56
N THR A 9 -0.81 -17.86 25.08
CA THR A 9 0.38 -17.21 25.61
C THR A 9 1.12 -16.52 24.46
N ILE A 10 0.76 -15.28 24.16
CA ILE A 10 1.56 -14.42 23.29
C ILE A 10 2.93 -14.30 23.97
N ASN A 11 4.00 -14.65 23.27
CA ASN A 11 5.36 -14.60 23.79
C ASN A 11 5.79 -13.14 23.97
N ARG A 12 5.36 -12.51 25.07
CA ARG A 12 5.50 -11.07 25.36
C ARG A 12 6.95 -10.58 25.34
N THR A 13 7.88 -11.47 25.68
CA THR A 13 9.31 -11.18 25.73
C THR A 13 9.90 -10.78 24.39
N GLY A 14 9.41 -11.35 23.28
CA GLY A 14 9.85 -10.97 21.92
C GLY A 14 9.39 -9.57 21.54
N ILE A 15 8.13 -9.25 21.86
CA ILE A 15 7.51 -7.94 21.58
C ILE A 15 8.17 -6.84 22.41
N GLU A 16 8.45 -7.09 23.68
CA GLU A 16 9.12 -6.12 24.56
C GLU A 16 10.55 -5.79 24.10
N ARG A 17 11.29 -6.80 23.61
CA ARG A 17 12.62 -6.61 23.01
C ARG A 17 12.55 -5.82 21.70
N LEU A 18 11.55 -6.11 20.87
CA LEU A 18 11.28 -5.35 19.65
C LEU A 18 11.02 -3.87 19.98
N HIS A 19 10.09 -3.58 20.88
CA HIS A 19 9.78 -2.21 21.28
C HIS A 19 11.02 -1.45 21.78
N SER A 20 11.83 -2.10 22.62
CA SER A 20 13.07 -1.50 23.12
C SER A 20 14.05 -1.15 21.99
N THR A 21 14.14 -2.02 20.99
CA THR A 21 15.00 -1.83 19.82
C THR A 21 14.50 -0.68 18.94
N ILE A 22 13.19 -0.63 18.68
CA ILE A 22 12.55 0.44 17.92
C ILE A 22 12.74 1.79 18.61
N ILE A 23 12.54 1.88 19.94
CA ILE A 23 12.77 3.12 20.69
C ILE A 23 14.22 3.60 20.56
N LYS A 24 15.19 2.69 20.64
CA LYS A 24 16.60 3.03 20.49
C LYS A 24 16.92 3.56 19.09
N LYS A 25 16.45 2.88 18.04
CA LYS A 25 16.63 3.32 16.65
C LYS A 25 15.93 4.66 16.39
N TYR A 26 14.73 4.86 16.91
CA TYR A 26 13.99 6.12 16.79
C TYR A 26 14.75 7.30 17.39
N ARG A 27 15.42 7.11 18.54
CA ARG A 27 16.28 8.16 19.14
C ARG A 27 17.42 8.54 18.21
N VAL A 28 18.09 7.55 17.61
CA VAL A 28 19.16 7.80 16.62
C VAL A 28 18.60 8.52 15.39
N MET A 29 17.45 8.10 14.87
CA MET A 29 16.84 8.76 13.71
C MET A 29 16.49 10.22 13.98
N ARG A 30 16.01 10.54 15.19
CA ARG A 30 15.76 11.92 15.61
C ARG A 30 17.01 12.79 15.68
N GLU A 31 18.16 12.20 15.99
CA GLU A 31 19.44 12.91 16.03
C GLU A 31 20.00 13.12 14.61
N LEU A 32 19.81 12.16 13.71
CA LEU A 32 20.26 12.23 12.32
C LEU A 32 19.36 13.09 11.42
N HIS A 33 18.06 13.10 11.70
CA HIS A 33 17.03 13.77 10.90
C HIS A 33 16.14 14.65 11.80
N PRO A 34 16.68 15.75 12.37
CA PRO A 34 15.99 16.54 13.38
C PRO A 34 14.75 17.30 12.84
N ASP A 35 14.71 17.56 11.54
CA ASP A 35 13.66 18.33 10.88
C ASP A 35 12.50 17.46 10.34
N GLU A 36 12.68 16.14 10.33
CA GLU A 36 11.64 15.20 9.88
C GLU A 36 10.51 15.10 10.89
N ASP A 37 9.28 14.94 10.39
CA ASP A 37 8.14 14.75 11.26
C ASP A 37 8.12 13.34 11.89
N LYS A 38 7.27 13.15 12.89
CA LYS A 38 7.25 11.91 13.69
C LYS A 38 6.85 10.69 12.87
N GLU A 39 5.98 10.83 11.88
CA GLU A 39 5.51 9.74 11.05
C GLU A 39 6.63 9.28 10.11
N GLU A 40 7.31 10.22 9.45
CA GLU A 40 8.47 9.93 8.61
C GLU A 40 9.63 9.32 9.41
N LEU A 41 9.93 9.86 10.59
CA LEU A 41 10.92 9.29 11.50
C LEU A 41 10.58 7.86 11.93
N MET A 42 9.29 7.57 12.15
CA MET A 42 8.84 6.22 12.48
C MET A 42 8.98 5.28 11.28
N ALA A 43 8.61 5.73 10.08
CA ALA A 43 8.77 4.97 8.85
C ALA A 43 10.25 4.62 8.59
N LEU A 44 11.15 5.60 8.70
CA LEU A 44 12.60 5.40 8.60
C LEU A 44 13.12 4.43 9.67
N THR A 45 12.62 4.54 10.90
CA THR A 45 12.99 3.64 12.00
C THR A 45 12.60 2.18 11.72
N ILE A 46 11.37 1.95 11.27
CA ILE A 46 10.85 0.62 10.95
C ILE A 46 11.61 0.03 9.77
N THR A 47 11.78 0.81 8.71
CA THR A 47 12.56 0.40 7.53
C THR A 47 14.00 0.05 7.92
N SER A 48 14.66 0.90 8.70
CA SER A 48 16.00 0.61 9.21
C SER A 48 16.04 -0.68 10.01
N TYR A 49 15.08 -0.93 10.90
CA TYR A 49 15.03 -2.18 11.66
C TYR A 49 14.89 -3.41 10.74
N ASN A 50 13.94 -3.36 9.80
CA ASN A 50 13.67 -4.49 8.89
C ASN A 50 14.83 -4.78 7.94
N CYS A 51 15.68 -3.79 7.66
CA CYS A 51 16.85 -3.91 6.78
C CYS A 51 18.18 -4.05 7.53
N THR A 52 18.19 -4.07 8.87
CA THR A 52 19.42 -4.27 9.65
C THR A 52 19.62 -5.75 9.93
N GLU A 53 20.82 -6.27 9.64
CA GLU A 53 21.17 -7.65 9.95
C GLU A 53 21.12 -7.90 11.45
N HIS A 54 20.40 -8.94 11.86
CA HIS A 54 20.32 -9.33 13.25
C HIS A 54 21.57 -10.14 13.63
N SER A 55 22.24 -9.74 14.73
CA SER A 55 23.57 -10.24 15.09
C SER A 55 23.67 -11.76 15.26
N VAL A 56 22.56 -12.40 15.68
CA VAL A 56 22.45 -13.84 15.92
C VAL A 56 22.15 -14.63 14.66
N THR A 57 21.14 -14.21 13.89
CA THR A 57 20.65 -14.98 12.73
C THR A 57 21.43 -14.68 11.46
N LYS A 58 22.22 -13.60 11.45
CA LYS A 58 22.96 -13.12 10.27
C LYS A 58 22.08 -12.83 9.07
N CYS A 59 20.80 -12.57 9.32
CA CYS A 59 19.80 -12.16 8.35
C CYS A 59 19.03 -10.95 8.87
N THR A 60 18.52 -10.15 7.94
CA THR A 60 17.58 -9.06 8.21
C THR A 60 16.17 -9.64 8.43
N PRO A 61 15.32 -8.98 9.23
CA PRO A 61 13.92 -9.36 9.36
C PRO A 61 13.19 -9.44 8.01
N HIS A 62 13.54 -8.57 7.05
CA HIS A 62 13.00 -8.62 5.69
C HIS A 62 13.36 -9.93 4.97
N GLN A 63 14.63 -10.31 4.93
CA GLN A 63 15.06 -11.58 4.33
C GLN A 63 14.36 -12.77 4.99
N ALA A 64 14.22 -12.77 6.31
CA ALA A 64 13.58 -13.86 7.04
C ALA A 64 12.08 -14.02 6.70
N LEU A 65 11.42 -12.99 6.18
CA LEU A 65 10.00 -13.00 5.83
C LEU A 65 9.76 -13.24 4.34
N PHE A 66 10.64 -12.73 3.48
CA PHE A 66 10.41 -12.69 2.03
C PHE A 66 11.43 -13.48 1.22
N ASP A 67 12.48 -14.03 1.86
CA ASP A 67 13.60 -14.73 1.21
C ASP A 67 14.30 -13.90 0.11
N ILE A 68 14.22 -12.56 0.23
CA ILE A 68 14.75 -11.58 -0.72
C ILE A 68 15.57 -10.54 0.05
N GLU A 69 16.70 -10.11 -0.52
CA GLU A 69 17.51 -9.04 0.06
C GLU A 69 16.76 -7.70 0.04
N PRO A 70 16.89 -6.83 1.06
CA PRO A 70 16.20 -5.54 1.06
C PRO A 70 16.59 -4.64 -0.13
N ASN A 71 17.82 -4.78 -0.63
CA ASN A 71 18.33 -4.05 -1.79
C ASN A 71 17.84 -4.60 -3.15
N GLN A 72 17.12 -5.72 -3.15
CA GLN A 72 16.48 -6.30 -4.34
C GLN A 72 15.03 -5.84 -4.50
N ILE A 73 14.49 -5.08 -3.54
CA ILE A 73 13.21 -4.40 -3.75
C ILE A 73 13.49 -3.25 -4.73
N GLU A 74 13.23 -3.49 -6.01
CA GLU A 74 13.17 -2.42 -7.00
C GLU A 74 12.09 -1.43 -6.55
N VAL A 75 12.52 -0.28 -6.04
CA VAL A 75 11.64 0.89 -5.97
C VAL A 75 11.34 1.24 -7.43
N PRO A 76 10.08 1.09 -7.89
CA PRO A 76 9.78 1.35 -9.29
C PRO A 76 10.17 2.80 -9.60
N ASP A 77 10.84 3.00 -10.73
CA ASP A 77 11.21 4.33 -11.20
C ASP A 77 10.01 5.27 -11.09
N GLU A 78 10.20 6.43 -10.47
CA GLU A 78 9.15 7.43 -10.28
C GLU A 78 8.49 7.80 -11.61
N ALA A 79 9.26 7.81 -12.71
CA ALA A 79 8.74 8.02 -14.05
C ALA A 79 7.78 6.89 -14.49
N LEU A 80 8.10 5.64 -14.14
CA LEU A 80 7.25 4.48 -14.43
C LEU A 80 5.96 4.50 -13.60
N LEU A 81 6.04 4.88 -12.32
CA LEU A 81 4.87 5.05 -11.47
C LEU A 81 3.92 6.13 -12.02
N LEU A 82 4.47 7.27 -12.41
CA LEU A 82 3.72 8.38 -12.98
C LEU A 82 3.09 8.01 -14.33
N GLN A 83 3.82 7.31 -15.21
CA GLN A 83 3.29 6.80 -16.47
C GLN A 83 2.12 5.82 -16.24
N ASN A 84 2.27 4.89 -15.31
CA ASN A 84 1.22 3.92 -14.98
C ASN A 84 -0.03 4.60 -14.40
N TYR A 85 0.15 5.59 -13.52
CA TYR A 85 -0.95 6.39 -12.99
C TYR A 85 -1.68 7.14 -14.11
N ASN A 86 -0.94 7.86 -14.95
CA ASN A 86 -1.50 8.66 -16.05
C ASN A 86 -2.25 7.77 -17.07
N LYS A 87 -1.68 6.60 -17.40
CA LYS A 87 -2.32 5.63 -18.30
C LYS A 87 -3.64 5.12 -17.73
N LYS A 88 -3.66 4.66 -16.47
CA LYS A 88 -4.89 4.21 -15.81
C LYS A 88 -5.96 5.30 -15.79
N ARG A 89 -5.57 6.54 -15.49
CA ARG A 89 -6.49 7.69 -15.48
C ARG A 89 -7.06 7.97 -16.87
N TYR A 90 -6.23 7.93 -17.91
CA TYR A 90 -6.66 8.14 -19.29
C TYR A 90 -7.63 7.04 -19.75
N ASP A 91 -7.30 5.78 -19.49
CA ASP A 91 -8.14 4.64 -19.87
C ASP A 91 -9.53 4.70 -19.21
N LEU A 92 -9.58 5.10 -17.93
CA LEU A 92 -10.84 5.34 -17.22
C LEU A 92 -11.66 6.46 -17.87
N LEU A 93 -11.03 7.59 -18.19
CA LEU A 93 -11.71 8.73 -18.80
C LEU A 93 -12.25 8.37 -20.19
N LYS A 94 -11.47 7.62 -20.97
CA LYS A 94 -11.86 7.13 -22.29
C LYS A 94 -13.05 6.17 -22.20
N SER A 95 -13.02 5.24 -21.25
CA SER A 95 -14.16 4.34 -21.01
C SER A 95 -15.43 5.10 -20.65
N LEU A 96 -15.33 6.10 -19.77
CA LEU A 96 -16.47 6.91 -19.36
C LEU A 96 -17.02 7.74 -20.53
N HIS A 97 -16.14 8.31 -21.36
CA HIS A 97 -16.53 9.03 -22.57
C HIS A 97 -17.30 8.14 -23.54
N ASN A 98 -16.79 6.92 -23.81
CA ASN A 98 -17.47 5.98 -24.70
C ASN A 98 -18.84 5.57 -24.16
N SER A 99 -18.94 5.28 -22.86
CA SER A 99 -20.24 4.98 -22.24
C SER A 99 -21.25 6.12 -22.34
N ILE A 100 -20.81 7.37 -22.27
CA ILE A 100 -21.70 8.53 -22.48
C ILE A 100 -22.22 8.55 -23.92
N ILE A 101 -21.34 8.34 -24.90
CA ILE A 101 -21.73 8.31 -26.33
C ILE A 101 -22.73 7.18 -26.57
N ASP A 102 -22.42 5.96 -26.13
CA ASP A 102 -23.28 4.79 -26.32
C ASP A 102 -24.68 5.04 -25.73
N ASN A 103 -24.75 5.61 -24.53
CA ASN A 103 -26.01 5.97 -23.88
C ASN A 103 -26.78 7.06 -24.62
N MET A 104 -26.08 8.06 -25.19
CA MET A 104 -26.72 9.10 -26.01
C MET A 104 -27.31 8.54 -27.29
N ASP A 105 -26.60 7.62 -27.95
CA ASP A 105 -27.06 7.00 -29.19
C ASP A 105 -28.21 6.03 -28.95
N LEU A 106 -28.18 5.27 -27.85
CA LEU A 106 -29.31 4.47 -27.38
C LEU A 106 -30.55 5.36 -27.14
N ALA A 107 -30.39 6.46 -26.40
CA ALA A 107 -31.48 7.38 -26.10
C ALA A 107 -32.08 8.04 -27.36
N LYS A 108 -31.24 8.38 -28.35
CA LYS A 108 -31.70 8.88 -29.66
C LYS A 108 -32.49 7.82 -30.42
N GLY A 109 -32.00 6.58 -30.46
CA GLY A 109 -32.69 5.47 -31.10
C GLY A 109 -34.07 5.19 -30.50
N GLU A 110 -34.20 5.25 -29.17
CA GLU A 110 -35.48 5.09 -28.47
C GLU A 110 -36.47 6.25 -28.73
N ARG A 111 -35.99 7.48 -28.91
CA ARG A 111 -36.85 8.62 -29.29
C ARG A 111 -37.44 8.41 -30.69
N LEU A 112 -36.59 8.09 -31.67
CA LEU A 112 -37.02 7.83 -33.05
C LEU A 112 -38.06 6.70 -33.13
N LYS A 113 -37.89 5.63 -32.35
CA LYS A 113 -38.88 4.54 -32.27
C LYS A 113 -40.23 5.02 -31.73
N ARG A 114 -40.25 5.87 -30.70
CA ARG A 114 -41.49 6.41 -30.12
C ARG A 114 -42.20 7.37 -31.06
N ASP A 115 -41.46 8.21 -31.77
CA ASP A 115 -42.03 9.20 -32.69
C ASP A 115 -42.67 8.50 -33.90
N ASN A 116 -42.00 7.47 -34.47
CA ASN A 116 -42.55 6.66 -35.56
C ASN A 116 -43.82 5.86 -35.19
N ILE A 117 -44.09 5.62 -33.90
CA ILE A 117 -45.31 4.94 -33.42
C ILE A 117 -46.49 5.92 -33.32
N LYS A 118 -46.24 7.22 -33.13
CA LYS A 118 -47.29 8.25 -33.03
C LYS A 118 -47.84 8.71 -34.38
N ASP A 119 -47.06 8.59 -35.45
CA ASP A 119 -47.44 8.99 -36.80
C ASP A 119 -48.14 7.87 -37.61
N ARG A 120 -48.49 6.75 -36.96
CA ARG A 120 -49.33 5.66 -37.49
C ARG A 120 -50.67 5.62 -36.79
#